data_AF-A0AA40H6I1-F1
#
_entry.id   AF-A0AA40H6I1-F1
#
_cell.length_a   1.000
_cell.length_b   1.000
_cell.length_c   1.000
_cell.angle_alpha   90.00
_cell.angle_beta   90.00
_cell.angle_gamma   90.00
#
_symmetry.space_group_name_H-M   'P 1'
#
loop_
_entity.id
_entity.type
_entity.pdbx_description
1 polymer ?
#
loop_
_entity_poly.entity_id
_entity_poly.type
_entity_poly.pdbx_seq_one_letter_code
_entity_poly.pdbx_strand_id
1 'polypeptide(L)'
;MVYVGIPKGQADQEEEVLKTIQDGDSDELTIKRFTESREKPGALWHIYAAKDTEKIREFLKKVAEEQGQENPVDHDPIHDQSWYLDRSLRKRLHQEYGVQGWAIVQFLGDVVHNLYSCIKVAEDFVSPEHVKHCFWLTQEFRYLSHTHTNHEDKLQVKNVIYHAVKDAVGILRANESSLSRP
;
A
#
# COMPACT_ATOMS: atom_id res chain seq x y z
N MET A 1 1.85 1.78 14.69
CA MET A 1 2.23 0.45 15.19
C MET A 1 1.91 0.48 16.66
N VAL A 2 0.88 -0.27 17.12
CA VAL A 2 0.47 -0.19 18.53
C VAL A 2 1.25 -1.15 19.44
N TYR A 3 1.83 -2.22 18.88
CA TYR A 3 2.61 -3.20 19.63
C TYR A 3 3.57 -3.98 18.72
N VAL A 4 4.84 -4.11 19.13
CA VAL A 4 5.85 -4.99 18.51
C VAL A 4 6.28 -6.07 19.51
N GLY A 5 5.95 -7.32 19.21
CA GLY A 5 6.33 -8.49 20.01
C GLY A 5 7.65 -9.09 19.54
N ILE A 6 8.73 -8.80 20.26
CA ILE A 6 10.04 -9.43 20.04
C ILE A 6 10.11 -10.70 20.92
N PRO A 7 10.34 -11.89 20.32
CA PRO A 7 10.56 -13.13 21.08
C PRO A 7 11.76 -13.06 22.04
N LYS A 8 11.83 -14.01 22.97
CA LYS A 8 12.99 -14.17 23.87
C LYS A 8 13.53 -15.59 23.78
N GLY A 9 14.86 -15.72 23.74
CA GLY A 9 15.55 -17.02 23.74
C GLY A 9 15.89 -17.59 22.36
N GLN A 10 15.63 -16.85 21.27
CA GLN A 10 16.22 -17.14 19.97
C GLN A 10 17.56 -16.39 19.85
N ALA A 11 18.62 -17.11 19.47
CA ALA A 11 19.88 -16.50 19.06
C ALA A 11 19.72 -15.79 17.70
N ASP A 12 20.67 -14.93 17.37
CA ASP A 12 20.90 -14.34 16.03
C ASP A 12 19.76 -13.50 15.43
N GLN A 13 18.63 -13.35 16.13
CA GLN A 13 17.41 -12.69 15.67
C GLN A 13 17.56 -11.17 15.45
N GLU A 14 18.53 -10.49 16.10
CA GLU A 14 18.86 -9.10 15.74
C GLU A 14 19.64 -9.02 14.42
N GLU A 15 20.48 -10.01 14.10
CA GLU A 15 21.28 -10.06 12.88
C GLU A 15 20.43 -10.43 11.66
N GLU A 16 19.52 -11.40 11.79
CA GLU A 16 18.55 -11.74 10.75
C GLU A 16 17.70 -10.52 10.35
N VAL A 17 17.21 -9.75 11.34
CA VAL A 17 16.41 -8.54 11.08
C VAL A 17 17.25 -7.40 10.54
N LEU A 18 18.49 -7.21 10.99
CA LEU A 18 19.41 -6.24 10.38
C LEU A 18 19.65 -6.56 8.91
N LYS A 19 19.89 -7.84 8.60
CA LYS A 19 20.05 -8.32 7.24
C LYS A 19 18.77 -8.12 6.42
N THR A 20 17.59 -8.43 6.95
CA THR A 20 16.31 -8.17 6.26
C THR A 20 16.09 -6.69 5.95
N ILE A 21 16.49 -5.78 6.84
CA ILE A 21 16.42 -4.33 6.61
C ILE A 21 17.39 -3.91 5.49
N GLN A 22 18.61 -4.46 5.45
CA GLN A 22 19.62 -4.18 4.42
C GLN A 22 19.29 -4.79 3.05
N ASP A 23 18.91 -6.08 3.01
CA ASP A 23 18.38 -6.77 1.82
C ASP A 23 16.99 -6.22 1.40
N GLY A 24 16.39 -5.37 2.22
CA GLY A 24 15.19 -4.59 1.98
C GLY A 24 15.40 -3.28 1.22
N ASP A 25 16.63 -2.93 0.86
CA ASP A 25 17.00 -1.66 0.20
C ASP A 25 16.70 -0.40 1.04
N SER A 26 16.71 -0.52 2.38
CA SER A 26 16.49 0.58 3.33
C SER A 26 17.67 1.55 3.39
N ASP A 27 17.41 2.83 3.69
CA ASP A 27 18.44 3.86 3.78
C ASP A 27 19.29 3.82 5.07
N GLU A 28 20.43 4.52 5.08
CA GLU A 28 21.36 4.56 6.23
C GLU A 28 20.75 5.10 7.52
N LEU A 29 19.86 6.10 7.45
CA LEU A 29 19.25 6.68 8.66
C LEU A 29 18.26 5.69 9.26
N THR A 30 17.48 5.03 8.40
CA THR A 30 16.59 3.92 8.78
C THR A 30 17.36 2.74 9.41
N ILE A 31 18.53 2.38 8.88
CA ILE A 31 19.41 1.36 9.50
C ILE A 31 19.88 1.83 10.89
N LYS A 32 20.28 3.10 11.04
CA LYS A 32 20.75 3.68 12.32
C LYS A 32 19.65 3.78 13.40
N ARG A 33 18.38 3.97 13.03
CA ARG A 33 17.25 3.86 13.97
C ARG A 33 17.24 2.50 14.68
N PHE A 34 17.53 1.42 13.96
CA PHE A 34 17.64 0.09 14.55
C PHE A 34 18.96 -0.13 15.31
N THR A 35 20.12 0.15 14.68
CA THR A 35 21.43 -0.23 15.24
C THR A 35 21.94 0.70 16.34
N GLU A 36 21.81 2.01 16.16
CA GLU A 36 22.32 3.04 17.08
C GLU A 36 21.24 3.45 18.10
N SER A 37 20.03 3.81 17.61
CA SER A 37 18.95 4.30 18.49
C SER A 37 18.19 3.18 19.21
N ARG A 38 18.42 1.92 18.83
CA ARG A 38 17.77 0.71 19.39
C ARG A 38 16.23 0.79 19.39
N GLU A 39 15.68 1.49 18.40
CA GLU A 39 14.24 1.46 18.13
C GLU A 39 13.83 0.05 17.69
N LYS A 40 12.58 -0.33 17.96
CA LYS A 40 12.06 -1.67 17.65
C LYS A 40 11.45 -1.66 16.24
N PRO A 41 12.10 -2.22 15.21
CA PRO A 41 11.51 -2.29 13.87
C PRO A 41 10.26 -3.18 13.97
N GLY A 42 9.14 -2.62 13.55
CA GLY A 42 7.83 -3.27 13.50
C GLY A 42 7.52 -3.86 12.12
N ALA A 43 8.02 -3.26 11.03
CA ALA A 43 7.77 -3.70 9.64
C ALA A 43 8.83 -3.26 8.62
N LEU A 44 8.77 -3.86 7.42
CA LEU A 44 9.40 -3.42 6.18
C LEU A 44 8.33 -3.42 5.09
N TRP A 45 8.39 -2.45 4.18
CA TRP A 45 7.57 -2.35 2.97
C TRP A 45 8.40 -2.08 1.73
N HIS A 46 7.78 -2.34 0.58
CA HIS A 46 8.08 -1.71 -0.69
C HIS A 46 6.80 -1.09 -1.25
N ILE A 47 6.68 0.24 -1.16
CA ILE A 47 5.53 0.99 -1.70
C ILE A 47 5.88 1.50 -3.10
N TYR A 48 4.95 1.40 -4.04
CA TYR A 48 5.14 1.84 -5.43
C TYR A 48 4.13 2.92 -5.81
N ALA A 49 4.49 3.77 -6.78
CA ALA A 49 3.61 4.83 -7.25
C ALA A 49 2.50 4.26 -8.14
N ALA A 50 1.24 4.65 -7.90
CA ALA A 50 0.07 4.17 -8.65
C ALA A 50 0.06 4.47 -10.17
N LYS A 51 1.01 5.27 -10.66
CA LYS A 51 1.26 5.51 -12.09
C LYS A 51 2.06 4.39 -12.78
N ASP A 52 2.77 3.56 -11.99
CA ASP A 52 3.67 2.51 -12.47
C ASP A 52 3.02 1.11 -12.37
N THR A 53 1.76 1.02 -11.93
CA THR A 53 0.97 -0.23 -11.76
C THR A 53 1.00 -1.13 -13.00
N GLU A 54 0.78 -0.59 -14.20
CA GLU A 54 0.78 -1.39 -15.44
C GLU A 54 2.14 -2.04 -15.72
N LYS A 55 3.24 -1.32 -15.48
CA LYS A 55 4.59 -1.87 -15.62
C LYS A 55 4.85 -3.01 -14.63
N ILE A 56 4.28 -2.91 -13.42
CA ILE A 56 4.38 -3.97 -12.40
C ILE A 56 3.55 -5.19 -12.84
N ARG A 57 2.37 -5.01 -13.43
CA ARG A 57 1.58 -6.09 -14.06
C ARG A 57 2.35 -6.77 -15.19
N GLU A 58 2.88 -5.99 -16.14
CA GLU A 58 3.69 -6.48 -17.27
C GLU A 58 4.91 -7.27 -16.79
N PHE A 59 5.66 -6.73 -15.81
CA PHE A 59 6.80 -7.39 -15.19
C PHE A 59 6.40 -8.72 -14.52
N LEU A 60 5.35 -8.73 -13.69
CA LEU A 60 4.92 -9.93 -12.99
C LEU A 60 4.39 -11.01 -13.94
N LYS A 61 3.63 -10.64 -14.98
CA LYS A 61 3.18 -11.59 -16.02
C LYS A 61 4.35 -12.22 -16.77
N LYS A 62 5.35 -11.42 -17.17
CA LYS A 62 6.60 -11.91 -17.77
C LYS A 62 7.35 -12.88 -16.83
N VAL A 63 7.45 -12.57 -15.54
CA VAL A 63 8.10 -13.44 -14.55
C VAL A 63 7.32 -14.74 -14.32
N ALA A 64 5.99 -14.71 -14.39
CA ALA A 64 5.13 -15.89 -14.34
C ALA A 64 5.37 -16.82 -15.54
N GLU A 65 5.39 -16.28 -16.76
CA GLU A 65 5.70 -17.01 -18.00
C GLU A 65 7.11 -17.63 -17.98
N GLU A 66 8.12 -16.88 -17.52
CA GLU A 66 9.49 -17.40 -17.34
C GLU A 66 9.60 -18.52 -16.29
N GLN A 67 8.65 -18.60 -15.35
CA GLN A 67 8.53 -19.70 -14.39
C GLN A 67 7.64 -20.85 -14.89
N GLY A 68 7.10 -20.78 -16.11
CA GLY A 68 6.21 -21.80 -16.68
C GLY A 68 4.79 -21.77 -16.13
N GLN A 69 4.35 -20.64 -15.55
CA GLN A 69 2.97 -20.41 -15.16
C GLN A 69 2.17 -19.93 -16.38
N GLU A 70 0.92 -20.39 -16.54
CA GLU A 70 0.02 -19.84 -17.54
C GLU A 70 -0.59 -18.52 -17.05
N ASN A 71 -0.66 -17.52 -17.94
CA ASN A 71 -1.36 -16.25 -17.69
C ASN A 71 -2.72 -16.24 -18.42
N PRO A 72 -3.85 -16.51 -17.74
CA PRO A 72 -5.19 -16.27 -18.28
C PRO A 72 -5.37 -14.82 -18.77
N VAL A 73 -6.28 -14.62 -19.73
CA VAL A 73 -6.55 -13.30 -20.32
C VAL A 73 -7.09 -12.31 -19.28
N ASP A 74 -7.80 -12.79 -18.26
CA ASP A 74 -8.35 -12.01 -17.14
C ASP A 74 -7.48 -12.04 -15.86
N HIS A 75 -6.32 -12.71 -15.86
CA HIS A 75 -5.41 -12.73 -14.71
C HIS A 75 -4.79 -11.34 -14.46
N ASP A 76 -4.79 -10.89 -13.20
CA ASP A 76 -4.03 -9.73 -12.76
C ASP A 76 -3.20 -10.06 -11.50
N PRO A 77 -1.86 -10.18 -11.62
CA PRO A 77 -1.01 -10.60 -10.50
C PRO A 77 -0.98 -9.61 -9.32
N ILE A 78 -1.50 -8.38 -9.49
CA ILE A 78 -1.65 -7.40 -8.41
C ILE A 78 -2.96 -7.63 -7.63
N HIS A 79 -4.07 -7.94 -8.32
CA HIS A 79 -5.35 -8.20 -7.66
C HIS A 79 -5.43 -9.59 -7.02
N ASP A 80 -4.81 -10.59 -7.66
CA ASP A 80 -4.65 -11.96 -7.14
C ASP A 80 -3.78 -12.01 -5.86
N GLN A 81 -2.97 -10.97 -5.60
CA GLN A 81 -2.11 -10.83 -4.41
C GLN A 81 -1.14 -12.01 -4.19
N SER A 82 -0.76 -12.70 -5.28
CA SER A 82 0.04 -13.92 -5.27
C SER A 82 1.56 -13.68 -5.21
N TRP A 83 2.02 -12.44 -5.39
CA TRP A 83 3.44 -12.10 -5.52
C TRP A 83 4.00 -11.28 -4.34
N TYR A 84 5.20 -11.66 -3.89
CA TYR A 84 6.06 -10.82 -3.06
C TYR A 84 7.32 -10.45 -3.83
N LEU A 85 7.62 -9.16 -3.94
CA LEU A 85 8.80 -8.67 -4.65
C LEU A 85 10.05 -8.79 -3.77
N ASP A 86 10.76 -9.91 -3.92
CA ASP A 86 12.08 -10.12 -3.31
C ASP A 86 13.15 -9.18 -3.88
N ARG A 87 14.36 -9.22 -3.29
CA ARG A 87 15.48 -8.33 -3.68
C ARG A 87 15.91 -8.51 -5.15
N SER A 88 15.77 -9.70 -5.72
CA SER A 88 16.06 -9.98 -7.13
C SER A 88 14.99 -9.35 -8.02
N LEU A 89 13.71 -9.59 -7.70
CA LEU A 89 12.57 -9.06 -8.44
C LEU A 89 12.50 -7.53 -8.38
N ARG A 90 12.72 -6.89 -7.22
CA ARG A 90 12.76 -5.42 -7.10
C ARG A 90 13.88 -4.80 -7.94
N LYS A 91 15.09 -5.38 -7.87
CA LYS A 91 16.23 -4.93 -8.67
C LYS A 91 15.93 -5.06 -10.17
N ARG A 92 15.35 -6.18 -10.59
CA ARG A 92 15.00 -6.46 -11.99
C ARG A 92 13.88 -5.54 -12.50
N LEU A 93 12.83 -5.33 -11.72
CA LEU A 93 11.75 -4.37 -11.99
C LEU A 93 12.31 -2.95 -12.22
N HIS A 94 13.27 -2.52 -11.42
CA HIS A 94 13.96 -1.25 -11.63
C HIS A 94 14.81 -1.24 -12.91
N GLN A 95 15.57 -2.29 -13.18
CA GLN A 95 16.46 -2.38 -14.34
C GLN A 95 15.72 -2.51 -15.68
N GLU A 96 14.60 -3.23 -15.75
CA GLU A 96 13.85 -3.47 -16.98
C GLU A 96 12.76 -2.42 -17.26
N TYR A 97 12.07 -1.92 -16.22
CA TYR A 97 10.90 -1.03 -16.37
C TYR A 97 11.10 0.39 -15.80
N GLY A 98 12.28 0.67 -15.23
CA GLY A 98 12.59 1.96 -14.60
C GLY A 98 11.76 2.28 -13.35
N VAL A 99 11.08 1.29 -12.77
CA VAL A 99 10.20 1.47 -11.62
C VAL A 99 11.02 1.45 -10.33
N GLN A 100 10.88 2.48 -9.51
CA GLN A 100 11.48 2.55 -8.18
C GLN A 100 10.36 2.72 -7.14
N GLY A 101 10.40 1.90 -6.10
CA GLY A 101 9.55 2.03 -4.92
C GLY A 101 10.29 2.64 -3.73
N TRP A 102 9.56 2.91 -2.66
CA TRP A 102 10.09 3.31 -1.37
C TRP A 102 10.22 2.10 -0.46
N ALA A 103 11.45 1.77 -0.06
CA ALA A 103 11.70 0.89 1.07
C ALA A 103 11.40 1.66 2.37
N ILE A 104 10.52 1.13 3.22
CA ILE A 104 10.13 1.79 4.47
C ILE A 104 10.18 0.79 5.62
N VAL A 105 11.08 1.00 6.58
CA VAL A 105 11.01 0.32 7.88
C VAL A 105 10.14 1.13 8.81
N GLN A 106 9.06 0.53 9.27
CA GLN A 106 8.19 1.08 10.30
C GLN A 106 8.71 0.63 11.66
N PHE A 107 8.84 1.53 12.63
CA PHE A 107 9.17 1.17 14.02
C PHE A 107 7.93 1.21 14.93
N LEU A 108 8.07 0.80 16.19
CA LEU A 108 7.02 0.98 17.21
C LEU A 108 6.67 2.48 17.34
N GLY A 109 5.43 2.85 17.06
CA GLY A 109 5.00 4.24 16.85
C GLY A 109 4.51 4.50 15.42
N ASP A 110 5.39 4.35 14.43
CA ASP A 110 5.17 4.61 12.98
C ASP A 110 4.01 3.77 12.36
N VAL A 111 3.57 3.97 11.10
CA VAL A 111 2.29 3.44 10.54
C VAL A 111 2.41 3.04 9.05
N VAL A 112 1.92 1.90 8.49
CA VAL A 112 1.68 0.48 8.93
C VAL A 112 3.01 -0.32 8.61
N HIS A 113 3.37 -1.64 8.61
CA HIS A 113 2.84 -3.03 8.42
C HIS A 113 3.40 -4.02 9.49
N ASN A 114 4.05 -5.15 9.14
CA ASN A 114 4.72 -6.13 10.05
C ASN A 114 6.10 -6.67 9.52
N LEU A 115 6.99 -7.02 10.46
CA LEU A 115 8.25 -7.81 10.38
C LEU A 115 8.25 -8.86 11.49
N TYR A 116 7.96 -8.43 12.73
CA TYR A 116 7.67 -9.29 13.87
C TYR A 116 6.15 -9.50 14.07
N SER A 117 5.79 -10.28 15.10
CA SER A 117 4.42 -10.38 15.61
C SER A 117 3.92 -9.02 16.14
N CYS A 118 2.99 -8.42 15.41
CA CYS A 118 2.57 -7.04 15.58
C CYS A 118 1.08 -6.86 15.26
N ILE A 119 0.41 -5.92 15.95
CA ILE A 119 -1.01 -5.61 15.79
C ILE A 119 -1.21 -4.30 15.02
N LYS A 120 -2.15 -4.29 14.08
CA LYS A 120 -2.49 -3.16 13.21
C LYS A 120 -3.95 -2.75 13.41
N VAL A 121 -4.20 -1.46 13.25
CA VAL A 121 -5.49 -0.90 12.87
C VAL A 121 -5.23 -0.06 11.62
N ALA A 122 -6.12 -0.13 10.64
CA ALA A 122 -6.12 0.70 9.45
C ALA A 122 -7.55 1.22 9.25
N GLU A 123 -7.68 2.45 8.77
CA GLU A 123 -8.95 3.13 8.54
C GLU A 123 -8.89 3.71 7.11
N ASP A 124 -9.84 3.31 6.25
CA ASP A 124 -9.88 3.76 4.87
C ASP A 124 -10.57 5.13 4.76
N PHE A 125 -10.00 6.05 3.98
CA PHE A 125 -10.57 7.39 3.78
C PHE A 125 -10.43 7.85 2.33
N VAL A 126 -11.35 8.72 1.90
CA VAL A 126 -11.33 9.33 0.56
C VAL A 126 -10.85 10.78 0.67
N SER A 127 -9.65 11.05 0.18
CA SER A 127 -9.07 12.40 0.12
C SER A 127 -9.46 13.12 -1.19
N PRO A 128 -9.69 14.45 -1.19
CA PRO A 128 -10.01 15.21 -2.40
C PRO A 128 -8.98 15.06 -3.52
N GLU A 129 -7.70 14.92 -3.17
CA GLU A 129 -6.58 14.76 -4.10
C GLU A 129 -6.65 13.42 -4.86
N HIS A 130 -7.15 12.37 -4.22
CA HIS A 130 -7.17 11.01 -4.75
C HIS A 130 -8.56 10.54 -5.19
N VAL A 131 -9.62 11.33 -4.98
CA VAL A 131 -11.02 10.94 -5.25
C VAL A 131 -11.26 10.41 -6.68
N LYS A 132 -10.55 10.96 -7.68
CA LYS A 132 -10.58 10.47 -9.07
C LYS A 132 -10.03 9.05 -9.19
N HIS A 133 -8.94 8.75 -8.49
CA HIS A 133 -8.31 7.43 -8.48
C HIS A 133 -9.16 6.43 -7.68
N CYS A 134 -9.68 6.82 -6.51
CA CYS A 134 -10.64 6.04 -5.74
C CYS A 134 -11.85 5.64 -6.61
N PHE A 135 -12.46 6.58 -7.34
CA PHE A 135 -13.58 6.29 -8.23
C PHE A 135 -13.21 5.35 -9.38
N TRP A 136 -11.99 5.44 -9.92
CA TRP A 136 -11.50 4.51 -10.95
C TRP A 136 -11.29 3.10 -10.40
N LEU A 137 -10.58 2.95 -9.27
CA LEU A 137 -10.37 1.65 -8.60
C LEU A 137 -11.72 1.00 -8.23
N THR A 138 -12.67 1.78 -7.70
CA THR A 138 -14.04 1.33 -7.38
C THR A 138 -14.83 0.86 -8.61
N GLN A 139 -14.41 1.18 -9.83
CA GLN A 139 -15.01 0.64 -11.07
C GLN A 139 -14.18 -0.55 -11.59
N GLU A 140 -12.85 -0.49 -11.54
CA GLU A 140 -11.92 -1.58 -11.87
C GLU A 140 -12.25 -2.87 -11.09
N PHE A 141 -12.45 -2.78 -9.77
CA PHE A 141 -12.90 -3.89 -8.91
C PHE A 141 -14.29 -4.49 -9.26
N ARG A 142 -15.08 -3.84 -10.13
CA ARG A 142 -16.36 -4.36 -10.66
C ARG A 142 -16.24 -4.99 -12.05
N TYR A 143 -15.12 -4.75 -12.74
CA TYR A 143 -14.83 -5.32 -14.06
C TYR A 143 -13.88 -6.52 -14.00
N LEU A 144 -13.12 -6.68 -12.91
CA LEU A 144 -12.47 -7.94 -12.56
C LEU A 144 -13.51 -9.07 -12.43
N SER A 145 -13.15 -10.27 -12.86
CA SER A 145 -14.10 -11.31 -13.27
C SER A 145 -14.94 -11.90 -12.12
N HIS A 146 -16.04 -12.58 -12.47
CA HIS A 146 -17.06 -13.11 -11.54
C HIS A 146 -16.56 -14.13 -10.50
N THR A 147 -15.29 -14.53 -10.56
CA THR A 147 -14.60 -15.37 -9.57
C THR A 147 -14.01 -14.55 -8.42
N HIS A 148 -13.82 -13.23 -8.58
CA HIS A 148 -13.23 -12.36 -7.57
C HIS A 148 -14.26 -11.98 -6.48
N THR A 149 -14.11 -12.54 -5.28
CA THR A 149 -15.09 -12.46 -4.18
C THR A 149 -15.31 -11.07 -3.55
N ASN A 150 -14.72 -10.00 -4.10
CA ASN A 150 -14.57 -8.69 -3.44
C ASN A 150 -15.23 -7.53 -4.23
N HIS A 151 -16.37 -7.79 -4.90
CA HIS A 151 -17.10 -6.82 -5.73
C HIS A 151 -17.80 -5.67 -4.96
N GLU A 152 -17.68 -5.59 -3.64
CA GLU A 152 -18.46 -4.66 -2.80
C GLU A 152 -17.78 -3.29 -2.63
N ASP A 153 -18.54 -2.22 -2.86
CA ASP A 153 -18.11 -0.81 -2.74
C ASP A 153 -18.05 -0.37 -1.26
N LYS A 154 -17.13 -0.98 -0.49
CA LYS A 154 -16.98 -0.82 0.97
C LYS A 154 -16.77 0.64 1.39
N LEU A 155 -16.00 1.39 0.60
CA LEU A 155 -15.76 2.83 0.80
C LEU A 155 -16.95 3.73 0.38
N GLN A 156 -17.92 3.17 -0.34
CA GLN A 156 -19.08 3.89 -0.90
C GLN A 156 -18.70 5.23 -1.54
N VAL A 157 -17.67 5.24 -2.39
CA VAL A 157 -17.00 6.49 -2.87
C VAL A 157 -18.02 7.47 -3.48
N LYS A 158 -19.05 6.95 -4.16
CA LYS A 158 -20.17 7.73 -4.73
C LYS A 158 -21.01 8.45 -3.67
N ASN A 159 -21.25 7.83 -2.52
CA ASN A 159 -21.98 8.43 -1.39
C ASN A 159 -21.12 9.50 -0.70
N VAL A 160 -19.82 9.25 -0.53
CA VAL A 160 -18.88 10.24 0.05
C VAL A 160 -18.85 11.52 -0.79
N ILE A 161 -18.71 11.39 -2.12
CA ILE A 161 -18.78 12.53 -3.05
C ILE A 161 -20.12 13.24 -2.97
N TYR A 162 -21.24 12.50 -2.99
CA TYR A 162 -22.58 13.08 -2.94
C TYR A 162 -22.80 13.88 -1.64
N HIS A 163 -22.45 13.33 -0.48
CA HIS A 163 -22.61 14.00 0.80
C HIS A 163 -21.72 15.25 0.89
N ALA A 164 -20.43 15.15 0.54
CA ALA A 164 -19.51 16.29 0.56
C ALA A 164 -20.01 17.47 -0.30
N VAL A 165 -20.50 17.21 -1.52
CA VAL A 165 -21.06 18.25 -2.40
C VAL A 165 -22.38 18.79 -1.85
N LYS A 166 -23.28 17.92 -1.38
CA LYS A 166 -24.58 18.31 -0.81
C LYS A 166 -24.42 19.19 0.43
N ASP A 167 -23.48 18.86 1.32
CA ASP A 167 -23.23 19.62 2.55
C ASP A 167 -22.51 20.95 2.25
N ALA A 168 -21.56 20.98 1.31
CA ALA A 168 -20.94 22.24 0.83
C ALA A 168 -21.96 23.20 0.19
N VAL A 169 -22.87 22.69 -0.66
CA VAL A 169 -23.96 23.49 -1.25
C VAL A 169 -24.95 23.98 -0.17
N GLY A 170 -25.19 23.17 0.87
CA GLY A 170 -25.99 23.57 2.04
C GLY A 170 -25.39 24.77 2.78
N ILE A 171 -24.07 24.73 3.05
CA ILE A 171 -23.34 25.82 3.72
C ILE A 171 -23.36 27.10 2.89
N LEU A 172 -23.12 27.01 1.57
CA LEU A 172 -23.16 28.17 0.67
C LEU A 172 -24.53 28.85 0.69
N ARG A 173 -25.62 28.09 0.56
CA ARG A 173 -26.99 28.64 0.58
C ARG A 173 -27.38 29.24 1.94
N ALA A 174 -26.88 28.69 3.04
CA ALA A 174 -27.07 29.27 4.37
C ALA A 174 -26.34 30.63 4.53
N ASN A 175 -25.19 30.79 3.88
CA ASN A 175 -24.43 32.05 3.88
C ASN A 175 -25.05 33.09 2.92
N GLU A 176 -25.53 32.69 1.74
CA GLU A 176 -26.28 33.57 0.84
C GLU A 176 -27.55 34.14 1.51
N SER A 177 -28.24 33.32 2.30
CA SER A 177 -29.48 33.70 3.02
C SER A 177 -29.26 34.42 4.37
N SER A 178 -28.00 34.58 4.81
CA SER A 178 -27.63 35.49 5.89
C SER A 178 -27.10 36.83 5.37
N LEU A 179 -26.35 36.84 4.26
CA LEU A 179 -25.89 38.05 3.57
C LEU A 179 -27.01 38.87 2.91
N SER A 180 -28.19 38.30 2.71
CA SER A 180 -29.36 38.94 2.09
C SER A 180 -30.43 39.41 3.08
N ARG A 181 -30.11 39.44 4.38
CA ARG A 181 -30.95 40.09 5.41
C ARG A 181 -30.40 41.50 5.71
N PRO A 182 -31.23 42.56 5.57
CA PRO A 182 -30.86 43.91 5.99
C PRO A 182 -30.95 44.10 7.52
#